data_AF-A0A954FX78-F1
#
_entry.id   AF-A0A954FX78-F1
#
_cell.length_a   1.000
_cell.length_b   1.000
_cell.length_c   1.000
_cell.angle_alpha   90.00
_cell.angle_beta   90.00
_cell.angle_gamma   90.00
#
_symmetry.space_group_name_H-M   'P 1'
#
loop_
_entity.id
_entity.type
_entity.pdbx_description
1 polymer ?
#
loop_
_entity_poly.entity_id
_entity_poly.type
_entity_poly.pdbx_seq_one_letter_code
_entity_poly.pdbx_strand_id
1 'polypeptide(L)'
;MSTSPLSVNNIFQGYTPPGGVFDEYMLDATQPRPQSKLFLDTVVRIGRDDFEHRWQQAQRTVQANEFAYSGYVTREDKPRPWELDAIPFLISAEEWNSVSTALEQRARLLNLILQDLYGKQSLLKQGILPPDLVFSHPGFLRAYQREQLPNDCFLHFYAADLARAPDGRWWVLADRTEAASGIGFALENRILTSRMFPDLFQKYHVERLAPFFIAAQETLRRLAPQGQENPRVVLLSHGPTSPNYFEDAYLARYLGYTLVEGGDLAVRKNQVMLKTLGGLIPVDVIFRRQNSSECDPLELDASSHLGVSGLTHVARAGQVGIANALGSGLLESAAFMAFMPRLSQSLLGEDLLLPGVASWWCGLPDQLNYVLKNLEKLTIQPAFRVRGKDVPTLDSLSAMSPKKLTELIKANPRQFAAQEKVMRSSVP
;
A
#
# COMPACT_ATOMS: atom_id res chain seq x y z
N MET A 1 30.70 32.88 7.84
CA MET A 1 30.06 31.82 7.05
C MET A 1 30.04 30.58 7.92
N SER A 2 28.90 30.28 8.55
CA SER A 2 28.76 29.12 9.44
C SER A 2 28.60 27.87 8.57
N THR A 3 29.51 26.90 8.69
CA THR A 3 29.49 25.65 7.93
C THR A 3 28.42 24.71 8.51
N SER A 4 27.52 24.21 7.66
CA SER A 4 26.54 23.20 8.04
C SER A 4 27.24 21.95 8.62
N PRO A 5 26.70 21.26 9.64
CA PRO A 5 27.20 19.96 10.10
C PRO A 5 27.28 18.95 8.96
N LEU A 6 26.37 19.07 7.98
CA LEU A 6 26.38 18.26 6.76
C LEU A 6 27.51 18.63 5.80
N SER A 7 28.04 19.87 5.87
CA SER A 7 29.18 20.30 5.06
C SER A 7 30.55 19.86 5.60
N VAL A 8 30.62 19.44 6.88
CA VAL A 8 31.80 18.75 7.44
C VAL A 8 31.88 17.32 6.88
N ASN A 9 30.76 16.77 6.42
CA ASN A 9 30.65 15.51 5.72
C ASN A 9 30.79 15.72 4.20
N ASN A 10 31.83 15.16 3.58
CA ASN A 10 31.93 15.13 2.12
C ASN A 10 30.80 14.32 1.43
N ILE A 11 29.97 13.61 2.21
CA ILE A 11 28.83 12.82 1.73
C ILE A 11 27.57 13.69 1.56
N PHE A 12 27.31 14.63 2.47
CA PHE A 12 26.14 15.54 2.42
C PHE A 12 26.52 16.94 1.95
N GLN A 13 27.70 17.07 1.33
CA GLN A 13 28.21 18.34 0.86
C GLN A 13 27.28 18.92 -0.20
N GLY A 14 26.76 20.13 0.05
CA GLY A 14 25.82 20.81 -0.85
C GLY A 14 24.34 20.57 -0.53
N TYR A 15 24.02 19.66 0.40
CA TYR A 15 22.64 19.55 0.90
C TYR A 15 22.27 20.79 1.72
N THR A 16 21.15 21.41 1.38
CA THR A 16 20.53 22.48 2.16
C THR A 16 19.05 22.11 2.33
N PRO A 17 18.55 22.02 3.58
CA PRO A 17 17.14 21.79 3.84
C PRO A 17 16.27 22.74 3.01
N PRO A 18 15.30 22.26 2.22
CA PRO A 18 14.46 23.13 1.44
C PRO A 18 13.65 24.06 2.36
N GLY A 19 13.51 25.33 1.96
CA GLY A 19 12.72 26.29 2.73
C GLY A 19 11.23 25.94 2.73
N GLY A 20 10.56 26.08 3.88
CA GLY A 20 9.11 25.89 3.99
C GLY A 20 8.64 24.43 4.02
N VAL A 21 9.55 23.47 4.19
CA VAL A 21 9.23 22.07 4.46
C VAL A 21 9.90 21.59 5.75
N PHE A 22 9.36 20.52 6.31
CA PHE A 22 10.00 19.82 7.41
C PHE A 22 11.18 19.02 6.87
N ASP A 23 12.36 19.17 7.47
CA ASP A 23 13.52 18.33 7.16
C ASP A 23 13.68 17.27 8.25
N GLU A 24 13.85 16.00 7.86
CA GLU A 24 13.90 14.86 8.78
C GLU A 24 15.21 14.74 9.55
N TYR A 25 16.28 15.34 9.03
CA TYR A 25 17.63 15.23 9.57
C TYR A 25 18.10 16.53 10.22
N MET A 26 17.54 17.67 9.83
CA MET A 26 17.97 19.00 10.20
C MET A 26 16.83 19.80 10.84
N LEU A 27 17.12 20.51 11.92
CA LEU A 27 16.22 21.52 12.50
C LEU A 27 16.28 22.82 11.71
N ASP A 28 17.48 23.18 11.28
CA ASP A 28 17.81 24.29 10.40
C ASP A 28 19.07 23.94 9.60
N ALA A 29 19.56 24.85 8.76
CA ALA A 29 20.75 24.61 7.93
C ALA A 29 22.02 24.19 8.72
N THR A 30 22.07 24.44 10.03
CA THR A 30 23.25 24.29 10.87
C THR A 30 23.08 23.33 12.05
N GLN A 31 21.88 22.87 12.36
CA GLN A 31 21.63 22.03 13.53
C GLN A 31 20.93 20.71 13.14
N PRO A 32 21.53 19.54 13.42
CA PRO A 32 20.86 18.28 13.18
C PRO A 32 19.77 18.02 14.23
N ARG A 33 18.75 17.26 13.85
CA ARG A 33 17.75 16.77 14.81
C ARG A 33 18.39 15.78 15.79
N PRO A 34 17.88 15.68 17.03
CA PRO A 34 18.39 14.71 18.01
C PRO A 34 18.43 13.27 17.48
N GLN A 35 17.39 12.86 16.75
CA GLN A 35 17.28 11.51 16.19
C GLN A 35 18.29 11.20 15.08
N SER A 36 18.70 12.19 14.28
CA SER A 36 19.64 12.03 13.15
C SER A 36 21.09 12.20 13.57
N LYS A 37 21.37 12.84 14.70
CA LYS A 37 22.74 13.17 15.14
C LYS A 37 23.67 11.95 15.17
N LEU A 38 23.25 10.85 15.81
CA LEU A 38 24.08 9.65 15.92
C LEU A 38 24.36 9.01 14.55
N PHE A 39 23.39 9.05 13.64
CA PHE A 39 23.56 8.61 12.26
C PHE A 39 24.61 9.47 11.56
N LEU A 40 24.45 10.80 11.60
CA LEU A 40 25.38 11.74 10.97
C LEU A 40 26.81 11.58 11.53
N ASP A 41 26.97 11.51 12.85
CA ASP A 41 28.27 11.29 13.50
C ASP A 41 28.90 9.95 13.09
N THR A 42 28.09 8.91 12.86
CA THR A 42 28.58 7.62 12.39
C THR A 42 28.97 7.66 10.93
N VAL A 43 28.21 8.35 10.08
CA VAL A 43 28.57 8.57 8.68
C VAL A 43 29.88 9.36 8.56
N VAL A 44 30.10 10.38 9.40
CA VAL A 44 31.41 11.07 9.51
C VAL A 44 32.52 10.08 9.84
N ARG A 45 32.30 9.22 10.84
CA ARG A 45 33.31 8.25 11.31
C ARG A 45 33.64 7.17 10.26
N ILE A 46 32.65 6.72 9.49
CA ILE A 46 32.84 5.77 8.39
C ILE A 46 33.70 6.42 7.29
N GLY A 47 33.45 7.70 7.00
CA GLY A 47 34.12 8.42 5.93
C GLY A 47 33.55 8.08 4.55
N ARG A 48 33.85 8.93 3.55
CA ARG A 48 33.25 8.86 2.21
C ARG A 48 33.55 7.55 1.49
N ASP A 49 34.80 7.11 1.48
CA ASP A 49 35.24 5.98 0.67
C ASP A 49 34.62 4.66 1.18
N ASP A 50 34.60 4.44 2.50
CA ASP A 50 33.99 3.24 3.08
C ASP A 50 32.47 3.29 2.98
N PHE A 51 31.85 4.46 3.13
CA PHE A 51 30.40 4.62 2.91
C PHE A 51 30.02 4.25 1.47
N GLU A 52 30.72 4.81 0.49
CA GLU A 52 30.51 4.54 -0.94
C GLU A 52 30.75 3.05 -1.26
N HIS A 53 31.80 2.44 -0.70
CA HIS A 53 32.06 1.02 -0.88
C HIS A 53 30.90 0.15 -0.34
N ARG A 54 30.43 0.42 0.89
CA ARG A 54 29.27 -0.28 1.47
C ARG A 54 28.02 -0.05 0.64
N TRP A 55 27.85 1.16 0.11
CA TRP A 55 26.71 1.51 -0.72
C TRP A 55 26.68 0.74 -2.03
N GLN A 56 27.80 0.73 -2.75
CA GLN A 56 27.96 -0.04 -3.98
C GLN A 56 27.74 -1.54 -3.75
N GLN A 57 28.18 -2.08 -2.60
CA GLN A 57 27.93 -3.47 -2.23
C GLN A 57 26.43 -3.76 -2.04
N ALA A 58 25.70 -2.85 -1.37
CA ALA A 58 24.25 -2.96 -1.23
C ALA A 58 23.55 -2.90 -2.59
N GLN A 59 23.90 -1.93 -3.44
CA GLN A 59 23.35 -1.81 -4.80
C GLN A 59 23.61 -3.04 -5.67
N ARG A 60 24.80 -3.63 -5.61
CA ARG A 60 25.09 -4.90 -6.31
C ARG A 60 24.22 -6.05 -5.82
N THR A 61 23.90 -6.07 -4.52
CA THR A 61 23.02 -7.08 -3.94
C THR A 61 21.57 -6.88 -4.39
N VAL A 62 21.09 -5.63 -4.42
CA VAL A 62 19.78 -5.27 -5.01
C VAL A 62 19.69 -5.80 -6.43
N GLN A 63 20.65 -5.44 -7.28
CA GLN A 63 20.68 -5.88 -8.67
C GLN A 63 20.71 -7.41 -8.79
N ALA A 64 21.59 -8.09 -8.03
CA ALA A 64 21.68 -9.55 -8.06
C ALA A 64 20.37 -10.23 -7.64
N ASN A 65 19.68 -9.67 -6.65
CA ASN A 65 18.40 -10.18 -6.17
C ASN A 65 17.28 -9.90 -7.18
N GLU A 66 17.19 -8.69 -7.74
CA GLU A 66 16.27 -8.42 -8.86
C GLU A 66 16.47 -9.43 -10.00
N PHE A 67 17.72 -9.66 -10.44
CA PHE A 67 18.00 -10.67 -11.47
C PHE A 67 17.58 -12.08 -11.04
N ALA A 68 17.76 -12.46 -9.78
CA ALA A 68 17.42 -13.77 -9.28
C ALA A 68 15.90 -14.03 -9.24
N TYR A 69 15.08 -12.98 -9.08
CA TYR A 69 13.63 -13.14 -8.93
C TYR A 69 12.78 -12.54 -10.06
N SER A 70 13.29 -11.68 -10.94
CA SER A 70 12.48 -11.05 -12.01
C SER A 70 12.07 -12.00 -13.15
N GLY A 71 12.59 -13.24 -13.19
CA GLY A 71 12.38 -14.12 -14.35
C GLY A 71 12.97 -13.53 -15.64
N TYR A 72 13.01 -14.30 -16.71
CA TYR A 72 13.60 -13.88 -17.99
C TYR A 72 12.72 -12.84 -18.72
N VAL A 73 12.66 -11.60 -18.22
CA VAL A 73 12.01 -10.49 -18.95
C VAL A 73 13.02 -9.90 -19.93
N THR A 74 12.68 -9.98 -21.22
CA THR A 74 13.43 -9.40 -22.34
C THR A 74 13.65 -7.90 -22.14
N ARG A 75 14.85 -7.48 -22.51
CA ARG A 75 15.56 -6.24 -22.16
C ARG A 75 14.89 -4.91 -22.57
N GLU A 76 13.72 -4.93 -23.20
CA GLU A 76 13.20 -3.81 -23.99
C GLU A 76 12.16 -2.93 -23.26
N ASP A 77 11.41 -3.46 -22.29
CA ASP A 77 10.50 -2.67 -21.44
C ASP A 77 10.82 -2.88 -19.97
N LYS A 78 11.93 -2.29 -19.49
CA LYS A 78 12.26 -2.37 -18.07
C LYS A 78 11.42 -1.38 -17.27
N PRO A 79 10.54 -1.81 -16.35
CA PRO A 79 10.10 -0.96 -15.26
C PRO A 79 11.35 -0.41 -14.53
N ARG A 80 11.25 0.82 -14.01
CA ARG A 80 12.36 1.45 -13.26
C ARG A 80 12.86 0.46 -12.19
N PRO A 81 14.16 0.14 -12.15
CA PRO A 81 14.70 -0.80 -11.17
C PRO A 81 14.39 -0.31 -9.76
N TRP A 82 14.18 -1.22 -8.82
CA TRP A 82 14.08 -0.89 -7.41
C TRP A 82 15.38 -0.23 -6.98
N GLU A 83 15.28 1.05 -6.63
CA GLU A 83 16.37 1.85 -6.11
C GLU A 83 16.25 1.87 -4.58
N LEU A 84 17.24 1.30 -3.91
CA LEU A 84 17.46 1.60 -2.50
C LEU A 84 18.10 2.99 -2.43
N ASP A 85 17.79 3.75 -1.39
CA ASP A 85 18.60 4.90 -0.96
C ASP A 85 19.48 4.51 0.24
N ALA A 86 20.69 5.06 0.32
CA ALA A 86 21.66 4.77 1.37
C ALA A 86 21.24 5.38 2.71
N ILE A 87 20.47 6.47 2.66
CA ILE A 87 20.08 7.27 3.79
C ILE A 87 18.72 6.78 4.30
N PRO A 88 18.64 6.18 5.50
CA PRO A 88 17.40 5.67 6.03
C PRO A 88 16.47 6.81 6.47
N PHE A 89 15.17 6.60 6.33
CA PHE A 89 14.17 7.46 6.97
C PHE A 89 14.07 7.09 8.46
N LEU A 90 14.55 7.96 9.35
CA LEU A 90 14.59 7.71 10.79
C LEU A 90 13.30 8.18 11.45
N ILE A 91 12.59 7.26 12.13
CA ILE A 91 11.38 7.54 12.90
C ILE A 91 11.63 7.14 14.34
N SER A 92 11.32 8.00 15.29
CA SER A 92 11.46 7.68 16.72
C SER A 92 10.39 6.68 17.17
N ALA A 93 10.66 5.93 18.24
CA ALA A 93 9.69 4.97 18.78
C ALA A 93 8.40 5.64 19.27
N GLU A 94 8.51 6.82 19.92
CA GLU A 94 7.37 7.60 20.39
C GLU A 94 6.46 8.03 19.24
N GLU A 95 7.08 8.55 18.17
CA GLU A 95 6.38 8.95 16.97
C GLU A 95 5.73 7.75 16.26
N TRP A 96 6.48 6.66 16.10
CA TRP A 96 5.97 5.46 15.46
C TRP A 96 4.80 4.84 16.24
N ASN A 97 4.87 4.79 17.57
CA ASN A 97 3.78 4.27 18.40
C ASN A 97 2.48 5.08 18.22
N SER A 98 2.60 6.40 18.08
CA SER A 98 1.45 7.27 17.84
C SER A 98 0.85 7.01 16.45
N VAL A 99 1.70 6.92 15.42
CA VAL A 99 1.29 6.62 14.04
C VAL A 99 0.68 5.22 13.93
N SER A 100 1.31 4.20 14.51
CA SER A 100 0.85 2.81 14.43
C SER A 100 -0.50 2.62 15.11
N THR A 101 -0.70 3.20 16.30
CA THR A 101 -1.99 3.18 17.01
C THR A 101 -3.10 3.78 16.17
N ALA A 102 -2.81 4.90 15.50
CA ALA A 102 -3.78 5.55 14.64
C ALA A 102 -4.07 4.77 13.35
N LEU A 103 -3.06 4.11 12.77
CA LEU A 103 -3.23 3.21 11.63
C LEU A 103 -4.03 1.95 12.00
N GLU A 104 -3.87 1.43 13.21
CA GLU A 104 -4.69 0.31 13.72
C GLU A 104 -6.17 0.70 13.86
N GLN A 105 -6.46 1.89 14.41
CA GLN A 105 -7.81 2.45 14.43
C GLN A 105 -8.37 2.57 13.00
N ARG A 106 -7.57 3.11 12.08
CA ARG A 106 -7.98 3.29 10.69
C ARG A 106 -8.24 1.96 9.98
N ALA A 107 -7.41 0.94 10.20
CA ALA A 107 -7.62 -0.40 9.67
C ALA A 107 -8.92 -1.02 10.18
N ARG A 108 -9.20 -0.89 11.50
CA ARG A 108 -10.48 -1.32 12.08
C ARG A 108 -11.68 -0.62 11.44
N LEU A 109 -11.59 0.71 11.26
CA LEU A 109 -12.64 1.50 10.61
C LEU A 109 -12.89 1.01 9.18
N LEU A 110 -11.83 0.87 8.37
CA LEU A 110 -11.94 0.41 6.98
C LEU A 110 -12.53 -1.01 6.90
N ASN A 111 -12.17 -1.90 7.82
CA ASN A 111 -12.75 -3.23 7.90
C ASN A 111 -14.26 -3.17 8.19
N LEU A 112 -14.70 -2.34 9.14
CA LEU A 112 -16.13 -2.14 9.46
C LEU A 112 -16.91 -1.53 8.29
N ILE A 113 -16.29 -0.60 7.54
CA ILE A 113 -16.90 -0.05 6.33
C ILE A 113 -17.11 -1.17 5.30
N LEU A 114 -16.10 -2.02 5.05
CA LEU A 114 -16.25 -3.15 4.12
C LEU A 114 -17.33 -4.14 4.58
N GLN A 115 -17.36 -4.48 5.87
CA GLN A 115 -18.42 -5.32 6.45
C GLN A 115 -19.81 -4.75 6.21
N ASP A 116 -19.99 -3.44 6.43
CA ASP A 116 -21.29 -2.80 6.21
C ASP A 116 -21.67 -2.80 4.72
N LEU A 117 -20.76 -2.35 3.84
CA LEU A 117 -21.05 -2.18 2.42
C LEU A 117 -21.35 -3.50 1.68
N TYR A 118 -20.68 -4.59 2.07
CA TYR A 118 -20.95 -5.92 1.52
C TYR A 118 -22.04 -6.70 2.28
N GLY A 119 -22.43 -6.23 3.46
CA GLY A 119 -23.45 -6.85 4.31
C GLY A 119 -24.73 -6.02 4.41
N LYS A 120 -24.99 -5.46 5.60
CA LYS A 120 -26.28 -4.83 5.97
C LYS A 120 -26.52 -3.47 5.30
N GLN A 121 -25.48 -2.80 4.81
CA GLN A 121 -25.51 -1.51 4.12
C GLN A 121 -26.20 -0.40 4.92
N SER A 122 -25.95 -0.35 6.24
CA SER A 122 -26.50 0.67 7.13
C SER A 122 -25.97 2.07 6.80
N LEU A 123 -24.71 2.20 6.37
CA LEU A 123 -24.11 3.47 5.96
C LEU A 123 -24.84 4.10 4.77
N LEU A 124 -25.35 3.27 3.86
CA LEU A 124 -26.15 3.70 2.72
C LEU A 124 -27.58 4.04 3.14
N LYS A 125 -28.22 3.16 3.93
CA LYS A 125 -29.60 3.33 4.41
C LYS A 125 -29.78 4.58 5.28
N GLN A 126 -28.75 4.96 6.04
CA GLN A 126 -28.75 6.14 6.91
C GLN A 126 -28.25 7.42 6.21
N GLY A 127 -27.88 7.34 4.92
CA GLY A 127 -27.38 8.50 4.18
C GLY A 127 -26.03 9.04 4.68
N ILE A 128 -25.22 8.19 5.32
CA ILE A 128 -23.84 8.54 5.69
C ILE A 128 -22.95 8.52 4.46
N LEU A 129 -23.12 7.49 3.63
CA LEU A 129 -22.51 7.38 2.31
C LEU A 129 -23.58 7.47 1.22
N PRO A 130 -23.32 8.21 0.13
CA PRO A 130 -24.24 8.24 -1.00
C PRO A 130 -24.19 6.90 -1.76
N PRO A 131 -25.34 6.28 -2.08
CA PRO A 131 -25.39 5.02 -2.83
C PRO A 131 -24.62 5.05 -4.15
N ASP A 132 -24.64 6.20 -4.83
CA ASP A 132 -23.91 6.41 -6.08
C ASP A 132 -22.40 6.22 -5.93
N LEU A 133 -21.80 6.54 -4.78
CA LEU A 133 -20.37 6.33 -4.53
C LEU A 133 -20.00 4.84 -4.53
N VAL A 134 -20.91 3.96 -4.12
CA VAL A 134 -20.66 2.52 -3.99
C VAL A 134 -21.12 1.77 -5.23
N PHE A 135 -22.36 1.96 -5.67
CA PHE A 135 -22.93 1.14 -6.75
C PHE A 135 -22.43 1.49 -8.14
N SER A 136 -21.87 2.70 -8.33
CA SER A 136 -21.16 3.08 -9.56
C SER A 136 -19.67 2.73 -9.53
N HIS A 137 -19.14 2.32 -8.36
CA HIS A 137 -17.74 2.00 -8.21
C HIS A 137 -17.41 0.68 -8.91
N PRO A 138 -16.46 0.65 -9.86
CA PRO A 138 -16.11 -0.57 -10.59
C PRO A 138 -15.48 -1.65 -9.71
N GLY A 139 -14.83 -1.26 -8.61
CA GLY A 139 -14.31 -2.18 -7.58
C GLY A 139 -15.34 -2.72 -6.58
N PHE A 140 -16.62 -2.33 -6.66
CA PHE A 140 -17.66 -2.93 -5.82
C PHE A 140 -18.13 -4.26 -6.42
N LEU A 141 -17.77 -5.37 -5.78
CA LEU A 141 -18.04 -6.70 -6.31
C LEU A 141 -19.41 -7.21 -5.86
N ARG A 142 -20.46 -6.91 -6.63
CA ARG A 142 -21.83 -7.39 -6.35
C ARG A 142 -21.90 -8.91 -6.19
N ALA A 143 -21.14 -9.65 -6.99
CA ALA A 143 -21.05 -11.11 -6.89
C ALA A 143 -20.51 -11.58 -5.53
N TYR A 144 -19.77 -10.75 -4.81
CA TYR A 144 -19.17 -11.10 -3.53
C TYR A 144 -19.95 -10.59 -2.30
N GLN A 145 -21.14 -10.02 -2.51
CA GLN A 145 -22.03 -9.58 -1.42
C GLN A 145 -22.44 -10.76 -0.53
N ARG A 146 -22.37 -10.58 0.80
CA ARG A 146 -22.74 -11.60 1.80
C ARG A 146 -22.91 -10.98 3.18
N GLU A 147 -23.75 -11.61 4.00
CA GLU A 147 -24.01 -11.11 5.35
C GLU A 147 -22.83 -11.31 6.32
N GLN A 148 -22.03 -12.37 6.14
CA GLN A 148 -20.93 -12.72 7.06
C GLN A 148 -19.72 -13.30 6.31
N LEU A 149 -18.54 -13.07 6.88
CA LEU A 149 -17.24 -13.57 6.44
C LEU A 149 -16.67 -14.54 7.48
N PRO A 150 -15.78 -15.47 7.11
CA PRO A 150 -14.91 -16.11 8.09
C PRO A 150 -14.21 -15.04 8.93
N ASN A 151 -14.34 -15.15 10.26
CA ASN A 151 -13.77 -14.23 11.26
C ASN A 151 -14.21 -12.76 11.13
N ASP A 152 -15.28 -12.46 10.39
CA ASP A 152 -15.79 -11.11 10.13
C ASP A 152 -14.68 -10.13 9.65
N CYS A 153 -13.69 -10.63 8.90
CA CYS A 153 -12.56 -9.81 8.48
C CYS A 153 -12.45 -9.75 6.95
N PHE A 154 -12.60 -8.55 6.38
CA PHE A 154 -12.28 -8.28 4.98
C PHE A 154 -10.79 -7.92 4.82
N LEU A 155 -10.28 -7.12 5.76
CA LEU A 155 -8.99 -6.44 5.66
C LEU A 155 -7.97 -7.05 6.63
N HIS A 156 -7.19 -8.00 6.13
CA HIS A 156 -6.15 -8.72 6.89
C HIS A 156 -4.82 -7.98 6.87
N PHE A 157 -4.50 -7.36 5.74
CA PHE A 157 -3.33 -6.54 5.52
C PHE A 157 -3.78 -5.15 5.10
N TYR A 158 -3.35 -4.15 5.85
CA TYR A 158 -3.60 -2.75 5.54
C TYR A 158 -2.26 -2.04 5.35
N ALA A 159 -2.20 -1.17 4.35
CA ALA A 159 -1.13 -0.22 4.19
C ALA A 159 -1.69 1.19 3.94
N ALA A 160 -0.89 2.19 4.30
CA ALA A 160 -1.23 3.59 4.14
C ALA A 160 -0.05 4.33 3.53
N ASP A 161 -0.34 5.22 2.59
CA ASP A 161 0.65 6.19 2.11
C ASP A 161 0.63 7.37 3.08
N LEU A 162 1.77 7.66 3.71
CA LEU A 162 1.89 8.75 4.68
C LEU A 162 2.76 9.87 4.14
N ALA A 163 2.47 11.09 4.57
CA ALA A 163 3.39 12.21 4.43
C ALA A 163 3.45 13.02 5.72
N ARG A 164 4.65 13.53 6.01
CA ARG A 164 4.82 14.54 7.04
C ARG A 164 4.70 15.93 6.39
N ALA A 165 3.78 16.73 6.92
CA ALA A 165 3.56 18.11 6.50
C ALA A 165 4.66 19.04 7.04
N PRO A 166 4.75 20.30 6.55
CA PRO A 166 5.79 21.24 7.00
C PRO A 166 5.78 21.55 8.49
N ASP A 167 4.63 21.38 9.14
CA ASP A 167 4.46 21.54 10.59
C ASP A 167 4.89 20.31 11.41
N GLY A 168 5.39 19.26 10.75
CA GLY A 168 5.83 18.03 11.38
C GLY A 168 4.73 17.01 11.66
N ARG A 169 3.46 17.31 11.36
CA ARG A 169 2.35 16.37 11.57
C ARG A 169 2.25 15.37 10.43
N TRP A 170 1.84 14.15 10.77
CA TRP A 170 1.57 13.09 9.79
C TRP A 170 0.15 13.19 9.22
N TRP A 171 0.04 12.83 7.95
CA TRP A 171 -1.22 12.79 7.22
C TRP A 171 -1.29 11.51 6.38
N VAL A 172 -2.48 10.89 6.35
CA VAL A 172 -2.76 9.81 5.41
C VAL A 172 -3.08 10.40 4.04
N LEU A 173 -2.30 10.05 3.03
CA LEU A 173 -2.51 10.46 1.64
C LEU A 173 -3.43 9.50 0.89
N ALA A 174 -3.28 8.20 1.13
CA ALA A 174 -4.08 7.17 0.51
C ALA A 174 -4.13 5.90 1.38
N ASP A 175 -5.25 5.21 1.34
CA ASP A 175 -5.43 3.88 1.90
C ASP A 175 -5.15 2.80 0.84
N ARG A 176 -4.51 1.71 1.26
CA ARG A 176 -4.20 0.55 0.43
C ARG A 176 -4.84 -0.68 1.05
N THR A 177 -6.00 -1.07 0.52
CA THR A 177 -6.87 -2.12 1.05
C THR A 177 -7.01 -3.31 0.10
N GLU A 178 -6.52 -3.22 -1.13
CA GLU A 178 -6.58 -4.31 -2.10
C GLU A 178 -5.48 -5.35 -1.83
N ALA A 179 -4.47 -5.44 -2.70
CA ALA A 179 -3.30 -6.28 -2.55
C ALA A 179 -2.04 -5.41 -2.59
N ALA A 180 -1.74 -4.75 -1.46
CA ALA A 180 -0.64 -3.80 -1.37
C ALA A 180 0.73 -4.48 -1.52
N SER A 181 1.60 -3.85 -2.30
CA SER A 181 3.03 -4.16 -2.43
C SER A 181 3.87 -3.31 -1.48
N GLY A 182 5.06 -3.81 -1.14
CA GLY A 182 6.06 -3.09 -0.35
C GLY A 182 6.66 -3.88 0.82
N ILE A 183 6.00 -4.93 1.30
CA ILE A 183 6.44 -5.70 2.48
C ILE A 183 7.75 -6.44 2.19
N GLY A 184 7.86 -7.06 1.02
CA GLY A 184 9.10 -7.77 0.63
C GLY A 184 10.26 -6.80 0.42
N PHE A 185 10.00 -5.65 -0.21
CA PHE A 185 10.97 -4.57 -0.36
C PHE A 185 11.42 -4.01 0.99
N ALA A 186 10.50 -3.77 1.94
CA ALA A 186 10.84 -3.27 3.26
C ALA A 186 11.73 -4.24 4.04
N LEU A 187 11.50 -5.55 3.91
CA LEU A 187 12.34 -6.58 4.52
C LEU A 187 13.74 -6.60 3.89
N GLU A 188 13.84 -6.59 2.57
CA GLU A 188 15.14 -6.61 1.90
C GLU A 188 15.91 -5.30 2.16
N ASN A 189 15.26 -4.14 2.09
CA ASN A 189 15.83 -2.85 2.51
C ASN A 189 16.40 -2.96 3.92
N ARG A 190 15.64 -3.52 4.87
CA ARG A 190 16.07 -3.69 6.25
C ARG A 190 17.33 -4.55 6.37
N ILE A 191 17.40 -5.65 5.64
CA ILE A 191 18.57 -6.54 5.63
C ILE A 191 19.79 -5.82 5.05
N LEU A 192 19.65 -5.16 3.91
CA LEU A 192 20.74 -4.44 3.25
C LEU A 192 21.26 -3.28 4.10
N THR A 193 20.37 -2.42 4.59
CA THR A 193 20.74 -1.29 5.44
C THR A 193 21.38 -1.76 6.76
N SER A 194 20.97 -2.91 7.32
CA SER A 194 21.61 -3.48 8.53
C SER A 194 23.05 -3.94 8.29
N ARG A 195 23.36 -4.40 7.07
CA ARG A 195 24.73 -4.78 6.68
C ARG A 195 25.60 -3.56 6.39
N MET A 196 25.02 -2.49 5.85
CA MET A 196 25.73 -1.24 5.65
C MET A 196 26.08 -0.56 6.99
N PHE A 197 25.16 -0.61 7.96
CA PHE A 197 25.31 0.12 9.22
C PHE A 197 25.11 -0.74 10.48
N PRO A 198 25.91 -1.81 10.69
CA PRO A 198 25.70 -2.74 11.80
C PRO A 198 25.75 -2.06 13.18
N ASP A 199 26.74 -1.17 13.39
CA ASP A 199 26.89 -0.41 14.64
C ASP A 199 25.68 0.49 14.93
N LEU A 200 25.09 1.09 13.90
CA LEU A 200 23.93 1.97 14.06
C LEU A 200 22.70 1.18 14.45
N PHE A 201 22.49 0.01 13.85
CA PHE A 201 21.38 -0.86 14.19
C PHE A 201 21.42 -1.28 15.66
N GLN A 202 22.62 -1.57 16.18
CA GLN A 202 22.81 -1.89 17.58
C GLN A 202 22.56 -0.67 18.48
N LYS A 203 23.14 0.49 18.15
CA LYS A 203 23.05 1.69 19.00
C LYS A 203 21.67 2.34 19.00
N TYR A 204 20.96 2.33 17.87
CA TYR A 204 19.58 2.81 17.78
C TYR A 204 18.54 1.81 18.30
N HIS A 205 18.92 0.56 18.57
CA HIS A 205 17.98 -0.52 18.88
C HIS A 205 16.85 -0.62 17.84
N VAL A 206 17.21 -0.64 16.55
CA VAL A 206 16.23 -0.62 15.46
C VAL A 206 15.25 -1.78 15.59
N GLU A 207 13.96 -1.48 15.53
CA GLU A 207 12.87 -2.45 15.67
C GLU A 207 13.01 -3.59 14.68
N ARG A 208 12.80 -4.83 15.14
CA ARG A 208 12.93 -6.02 14.27
C ARG A 208 11.64 -6.23 13.49
N LEU A 209 11.76 -6.64 12.22
CA LEU A 209 10.58 -6.96 11.39
C LEU A 209 10.05 -8.38 11.61
N ALA A 210 10.82 -9.27 12.24
CA ALA A 210 10.42 -10.67 12.45
C ALA A 210 9.04 -10.83 13.15
N PRO A 211 8.70 -10.06 14.21
CA PRO A 211 7.37 -10.15 14.82
C PRO A 211 6.22 -9.88 13.86
N PHE A 212 6.36 -8.93 12.93
CA PHE A 212 5.36 -8.66 11.89
C PHE A 212 5.12 -9.90 11.00
N PHE A 213 6.19 -10.56 10.56
CA PHE A 213 6.06 -11.74 9.69
C PHE A 213 5.49 -12.95 10.42
N ILE A 214 5.82 -13.14 11.70
CA ILE A 214 5.21 -14.16 12.55
C ILE A 214 3.70 -13.91 12.66
N ALA A 215 3.30 -12.66 12.93
CA ALA A 215 1.88 -12.26 12.98
C ALA A 215 1.17 -12.41 11.63
N ALA A 216 1.86 -12.16 10.52
CA ALA A 216 1.33 -12.37 9.17
C ALA A 216 1.07 -13.86 8.88
N GLN A 217 2.02 -14.75 9.21
CA GLN A 217 1.83 -16.19 9.05
C GLN A 217 0.68 -16.71 9.92
N GLU A 218 0.61 -16.27 11.18
CA GLU A 218 -0.48 -16.64 12.08
C GLU A 218 -1.85 -16.12 11.60
N THR A 219 -1.89 -14.89 11.09
CA THR A 219 -3.11 -14.32 10.47
C THR A 219 -3.57 -15.19 9.30
N LEU A 220 -2.67 -15.53 8.38
CA LEU A 220 -3.00 -16.39 7.23
C LEU A 220 -3.46 -17.78 7.66
N ARG A 221 -2.80 -18.39 8.64
CA ARG A 221 -3.17 -19.70 9.19
C ARG A 221 -4.61 -19.71 9.73
N ARG A 222 -5.03 -18.64 10.42
CA ARG A 222 -6.39 -18.49 10.98
C ARG A 222 -7.49 -18.31 9.93
N LEU A 223 -7.14 -18.05 8.67
CA LEU A 223 -8.12 -17.96 7.58
C LEU A 223 -8.51 -19.31 7.01
N ALA A 224 -7.83 -20.38 7.42
CA ALA A 224 -8.15 -21.72 6.98
C ALA A 224 -9.62 -22.06 7.29
N PRO A 225 -10.39 -22.51 6.29
CA PRO A 225 -11.70 -23.08 6.52
C PRO A 225 -11.62 -24.20 7.58
N GLN A 226 -12.59 -24.22 8.49
CA GLN A 226 -12.71 -25.23 9.56
C GLN A 226 -11.57 -25.25 10.60
N GLY A 227 -10.69 -24.24 10.63
CA GLY A 227 -9.69 -24.09 11.69
C GLY A 227 -8.61 -25.18 11.69
N GLN A 228 -8.25 -25.69 10.51
CA GLN A 228 -7.21 -26.71 10.36
C GLN A 228 -5.88 -26.27 10.98
N GLU A 229 -5.18 -27.17 11.66
CA GLU A 229 -3.92 -26.84 12.37
C GLU A 229 -2.78 -26.47 11.40
N ASN A 230 -2.68 -27.18 10.27
CA ASN A 230 -1.64 -27.02 9.26
C ASN A 230 -2.25 -26.78 7.86
N PRO A 231 -2.82 -25.59 7.63
CA PRO A 231 -3.45 -25.29 6.35
C PRO A 231 -2.42 -25.06 5.25
N ARG A 232 -2.78 -25.45 4.03
CA ARG A 232 -1.99 -25.16 2.84
C ARG A 232 -2.24 -23.74 2.38
N VAL A 233 -1.29 -22.88 2.67
CA VAL A 233 -1.25 -21.50 2.23
C VAL A 233 -0.44 -21.39 0.94
N VAL A 234 -0.99 -20.70 -0.06
CA VAL A 234 -0.29 -20.37 -1.32
C VAL A 234 -0.24 -18.86 -1.52
N LEU A 235 0.79 -18.36 -2.22
CA LEU A 235 0.91 -16.96 -2.62
C LEU A 235 0.57 -16.83 -4.11
N LEU A 236 -0.57 -16.21 -4.44
CA LEU A 236 -1.06 -16.05 -5.81
C LEU A 236 -0.50 -14.77 -6.43
N SER A 237 0.41 -14.92 -7.39
CA SER A 237 1.12 -13.84 -8.07
C SER A 237 0.48 -13.46 -9.41
N HIS A 238 0.83 -12.27 -9.91
CA HIS A 238 0.62 -11.86 -11.31
C HIS A 238 1.56 -12.54 -12.31
N GLY A 239 2.57 -13.26 -11.82
CA GLY A 239 3.55 -13.95 -12.65
C GLY A 239 4.73 -13.07 -13.09
N PRO A 240 5.71 -13.63 -13.82
CA PRO A 240 7.01 -13.01 -14.10
C PRO A 240 6.98 -11.70 -14.89
N THR A 241 5.89 -11.43 -15.61
CA THR A 241 5.72 -10.17 -16.37
C THR A 241 5.34 -8.99 -15.48
N SER A 242 5.00 -9.24 -14.21
CA SER A 242 4.66 -8.19 -13.26
C SER A 242 5.91 -7.45 -12.78
N PRO A 243 5.88 -6.10 -12.70
CA PRO A 243 6.98 -5.33 -12.11
C PRO A 243 7.25 -5.69 -10.64
N ASN A 244 6.26 -6.26 -9.94
CA ASN A 244 6.39 -6.64 -8.53
C ASN A 244 6.69 -8.13 -8.32
N TYR A 245 6.97 -8.90 -9.39
CA TYR A 245 7.19 -10.35 -9.27
C TYR A 245 8.37 -10.70 -8.36
N PHE A 246 9.42 -9.85 -8.34
CA PHE A 246 10.51 -9.94 -7.37
C PHE A 246 9.98 -10.07 -5.93
N GLU A 247 9.06 -9.18 -5.54
CA GLU A 247 8.52 -9.14 -4.18
C GLU A 247 7.75 -10.42 -3.87
N ASP A 248 6.92 -10.87 -4.81
CA ASP A 248 6.08 -12.05 -4.64
C ASP A 248 6.91 -13.30 -4.43
N ALA A 249 7.94 -13.51 -5.25
CA ALA A 249 8.84 -14.66 -5.15
C ALA A 249 9.72 -14.59 -3.89
N TYR A 250 10.21 -13.40 -3.55
CA TYR A 250 10.98 -13.18 -2.33
C TYR A 250 10.15 -13.47 -1.08
N LEU A 251 8.91 -12.94 -1.00
CA LEU A 251 8.01 -13.19 0.11
C LEU A 251 7.58 -14.65 0.21
N ALA A 252 7.25 -15.30 -0.91
CA ALA A 252 6.89 -16.71 -0.92
C ALA A 252 8.02 -17.57 -0.33
N ARG A 253 9.26 -17.32 -0.75
CA ARG A 253 10.45 -18.00 -0.21
C ARG A 253 10.65 -17.70 1.27
N TYR A 254 10.55 -16.44 1.68
CA TYR A 254 10.79 -16.02 3.06
C TYR A 254 9.75 -16.58 4.03
N LEU A 255 8.48 -16.62 3.61
CA LEU A 255 7.36 -17.13 4.40
C LEU A 255 7.20 -18.65 4.32
N GLY A 256 7.90 -19.32 3.38
CA GLY A 256 7.78 -20.76 3.15
C GLY A 256 6.47 -21.17 2.47
N TYR A 257 5.89 -20.30 1.65
CA TYR A 257 4.66 -20.58 0.90
C TYR A 257 4.94 -20.95 -0.55
N THR A 258 4.08 -21.77 -1.14
CA THR A 258 4.16 -22.08 -2.56
C THR A 258 3.72 -20.87 -3.36
N LEU A 259 4.62 -20.33 -4.20
CA LEU A 259 4.30 -19.32 -5.19
C LEU A 259 3.51 -19.97 -6.33
N VAL A 260 2.36 -19.42 -6.68
CA VAL A 260 1.47 -19.95 -7.72
C VAL A 260 0.95 -18.83 -8.60
N GLU A 261 0.62 -19.18 -9.84
CA GLU A 261 -0.16 -18.36 -10.77
C GLU A 261 -1.57 -18.95 -10.94
N GLY A 262 -2.48 -18.22 -11.59
CA GLY A 262 -3.85 -18.70 -11.82
C GLY A 262 -3.89 -20.04 -12.55
N GLY A 263 -2.96 -20.26 -13.48
CA GLY A 263 -2.80 -21.50 -14.23
C GLY A 263 -2.43 -22.72 -13.38
N ASP A 264 -1.83 -22.53 -12.20
CA ASP A 264 -1.44 -23.62 -11.29
C ASP A 264 -2.60 -24.10 -10.42
N LEU A 265 -3.68 -23.31 -10.35
CA LEU A 265 -4.84 -23.59 -9.54
C LEU A 265 -6.03 -24.04 -10.41
N ALA A 266 -6.94 -24.80 -9.82
CA ALA A 266 -8.22 -25.15 -10.42
C ALA A 266 -9.28 -25.35 -9.34
N VAL A 267 -10.53 -25.00 -9.65
CA VAL A 267 -11.66 -25.32 -8.79
C VAL A 267 -12.22 -26.70 -9.16
N ARG A 268 -12.32 -27.59 -8.17
CA ARG A 268 -12.97 -28.91 -8.29
C ARG A 268 -13.77 -29.21 -7.05
N LYS A 269 -15.00 -29.71 -7.21
CA LYS A 269 -15.90 -30.08 -6.10
C LYS A 269 -16.01 -28.98 -5.02
N ASN A 270 -16.14 -27.73 -5.46
CA ASN A 270 -16.22 -26.55 -4.59
C ASN A 270 -14.98 -26.33 -3.68
N GLN A 271 -13.80 -26.76 -4.11
CA GLN A 271 -12.52 -26.52 -3.45
C GLN A 271 -11.49 -26.00 -4.44
N VAL A 272 -10.59 -25.13 -3.97
CA VAL A 272 -9.42 -24.73 -4.76
C VAL A 272 -8.37 -25.84 -4.64
N MET A 273 -7.84 -26.26 -5.78
CA MET A 273 -6.84 -27.32 -5.87
C MET A 273 -5.58 -26.78 -6.56
N LEU A 274 -4.42 -27.09 -5.99
CA LEU A 274 -3.12 -26.95 -6.61
C LEU A 274 -2.85 -28.13 -7.56
N LYS A 275 -2.47 -27.82 -8.80
CA LYS A 275 -2.03 -28.80 -9.80
C LYS A 275 -0.59 -29.20 -9.51
N THR A 276 -0.36 -30.49 -9.27
CA THR A 276 0.99 -31.05 -9.15
C THR A 276 1.15 -32.21 -10.12
N LEU A 277 2.39 -32.65 -10.36
CA LEU A 277 2.66 -33.85 -11.15
C LEU A 277 2.02 -35.10 -10.54
N GLY A 278 1.87 -35.15 -9.21
CA GLY A 278 1.23 -36.25 -8.47
C GLY A 278 -0.29 -36.16 -8.39
N GLY A 279 -0.91 -35.12 -8.96
CA GLY A 279 -2.35 -34.90 -8.93
C GLY A 279 -2.76 -33.58 -8.24
N LEU A 280 -4.04 -33.49 -7.91
CA LEU A 280 -4.65 -32.30 -7.33
C LEU A 280 -4.56 -32.32 -5.80
N ILE A 281 -4.05 -31.24 -5.21
CA ILE A 281 -3.92 -31.09 -3.76
C ILE A 281 -4.77 -29.90 -3.29
N PRO A 282 -5.61 -30.03 -2.25
CA PRO A 282 -6.47 -28.92 -1.81
C PRO A 282 -5.66 -27.75 -1.26
N VAL A 283 -6.11 -26.53 -1.52
CA VAL A 283 -5.56 -25.27 -1.01
C VAL A 283 -6.58 -24.65 -0.05
N ASP A 284 -6.13 -24.32 1.16
CA ASP A 284 -6.99 -23.81 2.22
C ASP A 284 -7.01 -22.28 2.26
N VAL A 285 -5.87 -21.65 1.97
CA VAL A 285 -5.71 -20.19 2.07
C VAL A 285 -4.90 -19.66 0.88
N ILE A 286 -5.36 -18.55 0.32
CA ILE A 286 -4.69 -17.82 -0.75
C ILE A 286 -4.30 -16.44 -0.22
N PHE A 287 -2.99 -16.19 -0.14
CA PHE A 287 -2.47 -14.84 -0.01
C PHE A 287 -2.32 -14.25 -1.41
N ARG A 288 -3.25 -13.38 -1.83
CA ARG A 288 -3.28 -12.86 -3.20
C ARG A 288 -2.47 -11.58 -3.35
N ARG A 289 -1.84 -11.46 -4.52
CA ARG A 289 -1.17 -10.23 -5.00
C ARG A 289 -1.96 -9.54 -6.11
N GLN A 290 -2.92 -10.26 -6.70
CA GLN A 290 -3.83 -9.81 -7.75
C GLN A 290 -4.92 -8.87 -7.23
N ASN A 291 -5.39 -7.96 -8.10
CA ASN A 291 -6.56 -7.14 -7.79
C ASN A 291 -7.81 -8.04 -7.74
N SER A 292 -8.83 -7.62 -7.00
CA SER A 292 -10.00 -8.48 -6.80
C SER A 292 -10.70 -8.83 -8.13
N SER A 293 -10.81 -7.88 -9.07
CA SER A 293 -11.43 -8.12 -10.38
C SER A 293 -10.69 -9.15 -11.24
N GLU A 294 -9.38 -9.30 -11.05
CA GLU A 294 -8.53 -10.20 -11.85
C GLU A 294 -8.60 -11.65 -11.36
N CYS A 295 -9.08 -11.86 -10.12
CA CYS A 295 -8.98 -13.15 -9.41
C CYS A 295 -9.87 -14.26 -9.98
N ASP A 296 -10.92 -13.95 -10.73
CA ASP A 296 -11.85 -14.94 -11.26
C ASP A 296 -12.47 -14.52 -12.60
N PRO A 297 -12.06 -15.14 -13.72
CA PRO A 297 -12.59 -14.78 -15.03
C PRO A 297 -14.03 -15.24 -15.27
N LEU A 298 -14.58 -16.12 -14.42
CA LEU A 298 -15.95 -16.61 -14.60
C LEU A 298 -16.99 -15.63 -14.07
N GLU A 299 -16.74 -15.02 -12.90
CA GLU A 299 -17.70 -14.14 -12.21
C GLU A 299 -17.31 -12.65 -12.20
N LEU A 300 -16.04 -12.31 -12.41
CA LEU A 300 -15.54 -10.94 -12.23
C LEU A 300 -15.11 -10.29 -13.55
N ASP A 301 -13.98 -10.71 -14.12
CA ASP A 301 -13.46 -10.16 -15.38
C ASP A 301 -13.11 -11.26 -16.37
N ALA A 302 -14.01 -11.49 -17.33
CA ALA A 302 -13.85 -12.50 -18.38
C ALA A 302 -12.62 -12.29 -19.29
N SER A 303 -12.02 -11.10 -19.28
CA SER A 303 -10.77 -10.83 -20.00
C SER A 303 -9.51 -11.16 -19.18
N SER A 304 -9.63 -11.45 -17.88
CA SER A 304 -8.50 -11.82 -17.04
C SER A 304 -7.96 -13.20 -17.39
N HIS A 305 -6.66 -13.28 -17.66
CA HIS A 305 -5.93 -14.54 -17.79
C HIS A 305 -5.17 -14.93 -16.51
N LEU A 306 -5.26 -14.11 -15.47
CA LEU A 306 -4.45 -14.23 -14.26
C LEU A 306 -5.18 -14.98 -13.14
N GLY A 307 -6.51 -14.96 -13.16
CA GLY A 307 -7.36 -15.51 -12.10
C GLY A 307 -7.56 -17.02 -12.16
N VAL A 308 -8.37 -17.51 -11.22
CA VAL A 308 -8.76 -18.91 -11.09
C VAL A 308 -10.27 -19.00 -11.28
N SER A 309 -10.71 -19.66 -12.35
CA SER A 309 -12.14 -19.77 -12.68
C SER A 309 -12.93 -20.42 -11.54
N GLY A 310 -13.95 -19.71 -11.05
CA GLY A 310 -14.82 -20.16 -9.96
C GLY A 310 -14.29 -19.85 -8.55
N LEU A 311 -13.17 -19.13 -8.43
CA LEU A 311 -12.62 -18.75 -7.12
C LEU A 311 -13.59 -17.90 -6.30
N THR A 312 -14.34 -16.99 -6.94
CA THR A 312 -15.32 -16.14 -6.27
C THR A 312 -16.40 -16.97 -5.60
N HIS A 313 -16.92 -17.98 -6.30
CA HIS A 313 -17.89 -18.93 -5.76
C HIS A 313 -17.35 -19.65 -4.53
N VAL A 314 -16.16 -20.25 -4.62
CA VAL A 314 -15.54 -21.04 -3.53
C VAL A 314 -15.27 -20.15 -2.30
N ALA A 315 -14.77 -18.94 -2.51
CA ALA A 315 -14.51 -17.97 -1.45
C ALA A 315 -15.79 -17.44 -0.79
N ARG A 316 -16.84 -17.20 -1.58
CA ARG A 316 -18.17 -16.82 -1.07
C ARG A 316 -18.80 -17.96 -0.26
N ALA A 317 -18.59 -19.21 -0.67
CA ALA A 317 -19.03 -20.42 0.04
C ALA A 317 -18.17 -20.76 1.28
N GLY A 318 -17.16 -19.94 1.61
CA GLY A 318 -16.30 -20.13 2.78
C GLY A 318 -15.39 -21.36 2.70
N GLN A 319 -15.15 -21.88 1.50
CA GLN A 319 -14.34 -23.09 1.27
C GLN A 319 -12.86 -22.77 1.03
N VAL A 320 -12.48 -21.49 0.98
CA VAL A 320 -11.09 -21.02 0.92
C VAL A 320 -10.97 -19.67 1.62
N GLY A 321 -9.91 -19.49 2.42
CA GLY A 321 -9.54 -18.19 2.98
C GLY A 321 -8.80 -17.34 1.95
N ILE A 322 -9.13 -16.05 1.82
CA ILE A 322 -8.41 -15.14 0.91
C ILE A 322 -7.97 -13.90 1.67
N ALA A 323 -6.67 -13.59 1.61
CA ALA A 323 -6.06 -12.39 2.17
C ALA A 323 -5.55 -11.46 1.06
N ASN A 324 -6.02 -10.21 0.95
CA ASN A 324 -7.26 -9.68 1.55
C ASN A 324 -8.51 -10.27 0.89
N ALA A 325 -9.67 -10.17 1.54
CA ALA A 325 -10.92 -10.64 0.95
C ALA A 325 -11.19 -9.92 -0.39
N LEU A 326 -11.87 -10.58 -1.33
CA LEU A 326 -12.24 -9.95 -2.60
C LEU A 326 -13.12 -8.72 -2.34
N GLY A 327 -12.93 -7.68 -3.15
CA GLY A 327 -13.67 -6.43 -3.07
C GLY A 327 -13.14 -5.44 -2.02
N SER A 328 -12.08 -5.79 -1.28
CA SER A 328 -11.46 -4.89 -0.29
C SER A 328 -10.86 -3.63 -0.91
N GLY A 329 -10.43 -3.70 -2.18
CA GLY A 329 -9.92 -2.54 -2.93
C GLY A 329 -10.93 -1.42 -3.19
N LEU A 330 -12.23 -1.62 -2.89
CA LEU A 330 -13.26 -0.58 -2.92
C LEU A 330 -12.82 0.69 -2.17
N LEU A 331 -12.18 0.51 -1.01
CA LEU A 331 -11.79 1.62 -0.13
C LEU A 331 -10.45 2.28 -0.52
N GLU A 332 -9.80 1.86 -1.60
CA GLU A 332 -8.66 2.63 -2.17
C GLU A 332 -9.11 3.87 -2.95
N SER A 333 -10.42 4.04 -3.16
CA SER A 333 -10.97 5.21 -3.85
C SER A 333 -10.76 6.48 -3.04
N ALA A 334 -10.20 7.50 -3.70
CA ALA A 334 -9.93 8.80 -3.10
C ALA A 334 -11.20 9.49 -2.60
N ALA A 335 -12.37 9.11 -3.14
CA ALA A 335 -13.64 9.66 -2.72
C ALA A 335 -14.01 9.30 -1.27
N PHE A 336 -13.63 8.11 -0.77
CA PHE A 336 -13.93 7.72 0.61
C PHE A 336 -13.23 8.62 1.64
N MET A 337 -12.08 9.19 1.29
CA MET A 337 -11.31 10.04 2.19
C MET A 337 -12.12 11.26 2.70
N ALA A 338 -13.00 11.81 1.86
CA ALA A 338 -13.89 12.92 2.21
C ALA A 338 -14.93 12.55 3.30
N PHE A 339 -15.20 11.26 3.52
CA PHE A 339 -16.21 10.76 4.46
C PHE A 339 -15.60 10.17 5.73
N MET A 340 -14.27 9.96 5.78
CA MET A 340 -13.60 9.23 6.87
C MET A 340 -13.91 9.77 8.28
N PRO A 341 -13.92 11.10 8.54
CA PRO A 341 -14.27 11.59 9.87
C PRO A 341 -15.69 11.19 10.31
N ARG A 342 -16.68 11.33 9.40
CA ARG A 342 -18.07 10.96 9.67
C ARG A 342 -18.24 9.44 9.83
N LEU A 343 -17.50 8.66 9.05
CA LEU A 343 -17.48 7.20 9.15
C LEU A 343 -16.91 6.73 10.50
N SER A 344 -15.82 7.35 10.97
CA SER A 344 -15.22 7.07 12.28
C SER A 344 -16.23 7.30 13.39
N GLN A 345 -16.89 8.47 13.39
CA GLN A 345 -17.92 8.80 14.36
C GLN A 345 -19.11 7.82 14.31
N SER A 346 -19.55 7.43 13.12
CA SER A 346 -20.70 6.53 12.98
C SER A 346 -20.42 5.07 13.36
N LEU A 347 -19.21 4.57 13.11
CA LEU A 347 -18.89 3.14 13.27
C LEU A 347 -18.07 2.85 14.54
N LEU A 348 -17.22 3.79 14.96
CA LEU A 348 -16.37 3.64 16.14
C LEU A 348 -16.82 4.53 17.31
N GLY A 349 -17.58 5.60 17.05
CA GLY A 349 -17.98 6.56 18.10
C GLY A 349 -16.84 7.46 18.58
N GLU A 350 -15.76 7.58 17.79
CA GLU A 350 -14.55 8.33 18.13
C GLU A 350 -14.00 9.09 16.91
N ASP A 351 -13.23 10.14 17.18
CA ASP A 351 -12.52 10.90 16.15
C ASP A 351 -11.35 10.09 15.56
N LEU A 352 -10.98 10.42 14.33
CA LEU A 352 -9.78 9.86 13.71
C LEU A 352 -8.53 10.35 14.44
N LEU A 353 -7.71 9.41 14.92
CA LEU A 353 -6.44 9.71 15.57
C LEU A 353 -5.41 10.30 14.60
N LEU A 354 -5.43 9.85 13.34
CA LEU A 354 -4.57 10.38 12.28
C LEU A 354 -5.45 10.91 11.13
N PRO A 355 -5.37 12.21 10.83
CA PRO A 355 -6.18 12.80 9.77
C PRO A 355 -5.70 12.34 8.39
N GLY A 356 -6.64 12.25 7.46
CA GLY A 356 -6.33 12.17 6.03
C GLY A 356 -6.15 13.57 5.44
N VAL A 357 -5.46 13.66 4.30
CA VAL A 357 -5.40 14.92 3.54
C VAL A 357 -6.83 15.39 3.21
N ALA A 358 -7.05 16.71 3.28
CA ALA A 358 -8.34 17.30 2.94
C ALA A 358 -8.73 16.87 1.52
N SER A 359 -9.92 16.28 1.41
CA SER A 359 -10.37 15.57 0.23
C SER A 359 -11.81 15.92 -0.12
N TRP A 360 -12.09 16.02 -1.41
CA TRP A 360 -13.40 16.34 -1.97
C TRP A 360 -13.74 15.36 -3.09
N TRP A 361 -14.92 14.76 -3.03
CA TRP A 361 -15.50 13.99 -4.12
C TRP A 361 -16.46 14.86 -4.95
N CYS A 362 -16.17 14.99 -6.24
CA CYS A 362 -16.96 15.81 -7.15
C CYS A 362 -18.35 15.24 -7.45
N GLY A 363 -18.71 14.06 -6.92
CA GLY A 363 -20.07 13.53 -6.97
C GLY A 363 -21.09 14.31 -6.10
N LEU A 364 -20.62 15.12 -5.13
CA LEU A 364 -21.47 15.99 -4.33
C LEU A 364 -21.46 17.44 -4.89
N PRO A 365 -22.62 18.09 -5.10
CA PRO A 365 -22.68 19.42 -5.73
C PRO A 365 -21.83 20.50 -5.04
N ASP A 366 -21.85 20.55 -3.71
CA ASP A 366 -21.08 21.55 -2.96
C ASP A 366 -19.57 21.32 -3.08
N GLN A 367 -19.14 20.06 -3.07
CA GLN A 367 -17.74 19.68 -3.22
C GLN A 367 -17.26 19.94 -4.65
N LEU A 368 -18.07 19.61 -5.66
CA LEU A 368 -17.81 19.97 -7.06
C LEU A 368 -17.62 21.48 -7.22
N ASN A 369 -18.52 22.28 -6.64
CA ASN A 369 -18.44 23.74 -6.70
C ASN A 369 -17.17 24.27 -6.06
N TYR A 370 -16.75 23.70 -4.92
CA TYR A 370 -15.48 24.05 -4.27
C TYR A 370 -14.28 23.71 -5.15
N VAL A 371 -14.24 22.51 -5.72
CA VAL A 371 -13.14 22.04 -6.57
C VAL A 371 -12.99 22.92 -7.81
N LEU A 372 -14.09 23.21 -8.51
CA LEU A 372 -14.07 24.05 -9.72
C LEU A 372 -13.59 25.49 -9.43
N LYS A 373 -13.84 26.02 -8.23
CA LYS A 373 -13.36 27.35 -7.82
C LYS A 373 -11.89 27.37 -7.40
N ASN A 374 -11.29 26.22 -7.07
CA ASN A 374 -9.97 26.13 -6.45
C ASN A 374 -9.00 25.18 -7.19
N LEU A 375 -9.22 24.89 -8.48
CA LEU A 375 -8.44 23.92 -9.26
C LEU A 375 -6.92 24.08 -9.13
N GLU A 376 -6.41 25.32 -9.07
CA GLU A 376 -4.97 25.60 -9.01
C GLU A 376 -4.32 25.18 -7.68
N LYS A 377 -5.10 25.13 -6.59
CA LYS A 377 -4.63 24.80 -5.24
C LYS A 377 -4.78 23.32 -4.90
N LEU A 378 -5.46 22.57 -5.76
CA LEU A 378 -5.83 21.18 -5.52
C LEU A 378 -5.09 20.23 -6.47
N THR A 379 -4.93 19.00 -6.02
CA THR A 379 -4.50 17.87 -6.85
C THR A 379 -5.75 17.13 -7.30
N ILE A 380 -6.02 17.15 -8.61
CA ILE A 380 -7.18 16.44 -9.18
C ILE A 380 -6.76 15.04 -9.61
N GLN A 381 -7.57 14.05 -9.23
CA GLN A 381 -7.32 12.65 -9.53
C GLN A 381 -8.64 11.91 -9.82
N PRO A 382 -8.58 10.74 -10.47
CA PRO A 382 -9.73 9.86 -10.57
C PRO A 382 -10.26 9.49 -9.18
N ALA A 383 -11.58 9.56 -8.99
CA ALA A 383 -12.22 9.11 -7.75
C ALA A 383 -12.04 7.60 -7.59
N PHE A 384 -12.23 6.85 -8.67
CA PHE A 384 -12.16 5.40 -8.67
C PHE A 384 -10.82 4.94 -9.21
N ARG A 385 -10.15 4.07 -8.46
CA ARG A 385 -8.90 3.46 -8.90
C ARG A 385 -9.22 2.26 -9.79
N VAL A 386 -9.13 2.42 -11.10
CA VAL A 386 -9.30 1.32 -12.07
C VAL A 386 -7.95 1.09 -12.74
N ARG A 387 -7.23 0.05 -12.30
CA ARG A 387 -5.96 -0.33 -12.91
C ARG A 387 -6.24 -1.03 -14.26
N GLY A 388 -5.41 -0.78 -15.28
CA GLY A 388 -5.50 -1.47 -16.58
C GLY A 388 -6.56 -0.98 -17.56
N LYS A 389 -7.21 0.17 -17.32
CA LYS A 389 -8.12 0.83 -18.27
C LYS A 389 -7.64 2.24 -18.59
N ASP A 390 -8.14 2.82 -19.68
CA ASP A 390 -7.91 4.22 -20.11
C ASP A 390 -8.50 5.23 -19.12
N VAL A 391 -7.99 5.26 -17.90
CA VAL A 391 -8.30 6.26 -16.88
C VAL A 391 -7.19 7.31 -16.91
N PRO A 392 -7.53 8.62 -16.96
CA PRO A 392 -6.53 9.66 -16.88
C PRO A 392 -5.62 9.49 -15.66
N THR A 393 -4.30 9.40 -15.88
CA THR A 393 -3.32 9.38 -14.80
C THR A 393 -3.23 10.74 -14.12
N LEU A 394 -2.72 10.77 -12.88
CA LEU A 394 -2.48 12.01 -12.15
C LEU A 394 -1.62 13.00 -12.96
N ASP A 395 -0.58 12.50 -13.61
CA ASP A 395 0.32 13.31 -14.45
C ASP A 395 -0.42 13.87 -15.68
N SER A 396 -1.25 13.03 -16.33
CA SER A 396 -2.04 13.48 -17.48
C SER A 396 -3.05 14.57 -17.10
N LEU A 397 -3.67 14.47 -15.92
CA LEU A 397 -4.62 15.46 -15.40
C LEU A 397 -3.92 16.75 -14.98
N SER A 398 -2.77 16.64 -14.33
CA SER A 398 -1.96 17.77 -13.87
C SER A 398 -1.40 18.60 -15.03
N ALA A 399 -1.16 17.96 -16.18
CA ALA A 399 -0.72 18.63 -17.40
C ALA A 399 -1.86 19.33 -18.18
N MET A 400 -3.14 19.13 -17.83
CA MET A 400 -4.25 19.76 -18.53
C MET A 400 -4.43 21.23 -18.11
N SER A 401 -4.91 22.06 -19.05
CA SER A 401 -5.31 23.43 -18.71
C SER A 401 -6.54 23.44 -17.79
N PRO A 402 -6.69 24.45 -16.91
CA PRO A 402 -7.86 24.55 -16.02
C PRO A 402 -9.20 24.50 -16.74
N LYS A 403 -9.28 25.07 -17.96
CA LYS A 403 -10.50 25.01 -18.79
C LYS A 403 -10.85 23.59 -19.21
N LYS A 404 -9.88 22.84 -19.75
CA LYS A 404 -10.07 21.45 -20.18
C LYS A 404 -10.43 20.55 -19.00
N LEU A 405 -9.77 20.76 -17.86
CA LEU A 405 -10.03 20.02 -16.62
C LEU A 405 -11.45 20.30 -16.10
N THR A 406 -11.91 21.55 -16.16
CA THR A 406 -13.28 21.94 -15.80
C THR A 406 -14.31 21.23 -16.69
N GLU A 407 -14.13 21.25 -18.01
CA GLU A 407 -15.02 20.58 -18.96
C GLU A 407 -15.08 19.07 -18.70
N LEU A 408 -13.92 18.44 -18.47
CA LEU A 408 -13.80 17.02 -18.15
C LEU A 408 -14.53 16.65 -16.85
N ILE A 409 -14.30 17.41 -15.77
CA ILE A 409 -14.97 17.17 -14.48
C ILE A 409 -16.47 17.37 -14.62
N LYS A 410 -16.94 18.43 -15.29
CA LYS A 410 -18.39 18.68 -15.47
C LYS A 410 -19.09 17.60 -16.28
N ALA A 411 -18.39 16.97 -17.24
CA ALA A 411 -18.95 15.90 -18.04
C ALA A 411 -19.26 14.64 -17.21
N ASN A 412 -18.42 14.31 -16.21
CA ASN A 412 -18.68 13.19 -15.32
C ASN A 412 -18.12 13.43 -13.90
N PRO A 413 -18.80 14.25 -13.07
CA PRO A 413 -18.24 14.71 -11.79
C PRO A 413 -17.92 13.56 -10.83
N ARG A 414 -18.70 12.48 -10.88
CA ARG A 414 -18.56 11.32 -9.98
C ARG A 414 -17.24 10.58 -10.15
N GLN A 415 -16.60 10.70 -11.32
CA GLN A 415 -15.34 10.05 -11.64
C GLN A 415 -14.12 10.81 -11.10
N PHE A 416 -14.30 11.97 -10.45
CA PHE A 416 -13.20 12.82 -9.99
C PHE A 416 -13.26 13.08 -8.49
N ALA A 417 -12.08 13.13 -7.90
CA ALA A 417 -11.85 13.62 -6.56
C ALA A 417 -10.70 14.63 -6.58
N ALA A 418 -10.65 15.46 -5.55
CA ALA A 418 -9.58 16.43 -5.35
C ALA A 418 -9.01 16.26 -3.96
N GLN A 419 -7.71 16.50 -3.82
CA GLN A 419 -7.01 16.57 -2.54
C GLN A 419 -6.24 17.87 -2.43
N GLU A 420 -6.03 18.33 -1.20
CA GLU A 420 -5.11 19.44 -0.95
C GLU A 420 -3.68 19.06 -1.36
N LYS A 421 -2.92 20.03 -1.87
CA LYS A 421 -1.50 19.83 -2.20
C LYS A 421 -0.70 19.75 -0.91
N VAL A 422 -0.15 18.58 -0.60
CA VAL A 422 0.70 18.38 0.57
C VAL A 422 2.16 18.62 0.20
N MET A 423 2.76 19.64 0.80
CA MET A 423 4.21 19.82 0.82
C MET A 423 4.83 18.73 1.72
N ARG A 424 5.63 17.85 1.15
CA ARG A 424 6.19 16.69 1.86
C ARG A 424 7.50 17.07 2.57
N SER A 425 7.82 16.36 3.65
CA SER A 425 9.11 16.48 4.30
C SER A 425 10.27 16.04 3.38
N SER A 426 11.48 16.42 3.78
CA SER A 426 12.72 16.18 3.03
C SER A 426 13.70 15.34 3.85
N VAL A 427 14.45 14.50 3.15
CA VAL A 427 15.56 13.71 3.67
C VAL A 427 16.79 14.00 2.79
N PRO A 428 18.01 14.11 3.36
CA PRO A 428 19.25 14.36 2.63
C PRO A 428 19.62 13.31 1.58
#